data_AF-A0A1U7NDS8-F1
#
_entry.id   AF-A0A1U7NDS8-F1
#
_cell.length_a   1.000
_cell.length_b   1.000
_cell.length_c   1.000
_cell.angle_alpha   90.00
_cell.angle_beta   90.00
_cell.angle_gamma   90.00
#
_symmetry.space_group_name_H-M   'P 1'
#
loop_
_entity.id
_entity.type
_entity.pdbx_description
1 polymer ?
#
loop_
_entity_poly.entity_id
_entity_poly.type
_entity_poly.pdbx_seq_one_letter_code
_entity_poly.pdbx_strand_id
1 'polypeptide(L)'
;MIKKISTFIENHYSTLVCLCISAYFVCALEVSTMIHYLPVLPLLLKLVRYAIYAALLILWGVEFCSRELVSKFSDFFSKFTLWLVNHLFFCLIAFIAIMIYLTSGSLIPFALLLMFGVMQYVKTEKVLKWIFFTQTITAVGIILLSLVGVIENLGYPTFLRGIRYSFGYIFPLELHVHFLILSLMYLYLYPKQHGWKSFLGISVLNFVLYHFTIARTSFILAEFAAIMSLIIALLPSRFKDSLCRWKSWRYLIPGLTVFVFLFFIFLCLAYNPDLLAWERLDDMLSGRLRLGQSALQTYPLTLFGQTVKWLGSGGPEGVYVWESAYNYVDNSYIKDLIDNGIIFWTLEILGYIWLQLRMLRSKNLMGFTIIWVFFILGMMEPRLVLIPFNFLLLLFGPACLASNVQVETWISKLSWIRDKTRELSVWQKALFVSLLGILLVFGFFRLREQRIRLAREKFADQLIDHRDQYTRELWMSESSESEDPFNWRSTIYKAVESTDSYEKKVYQFDKRNLSDEAFGKISELDEQTIERIYQKLVNNQQGSEAKTLNEIKNEVEKARLELE
;
A
#
# COMPACT_ATOMS: atom_id res chain seq x y z
N MET A 1 0.57 -0.85 -45.18
CA MET A 1 1.20 -1.20 -43.88
C MET A 1 0.17 -1.25 -42.75
N ILE A 2 -0.56 -0.16 -42.47
CA ILE A 2 -1.57 -0.06 -41.39
C ILE A 2 -2.61 -1.20 -41.41
N LYS A 3 -3.19 -1.54 -42.58
CA LYS A 3 -4.17 -2.64 -42.70
C LYS A 3 -3.59 -4.00 -42.31
N LYS A 4 -2.33 -4.28 -42.67
CA LYS A 4 -1.64 -5.52 -42.27
C LYS A 4 -1.41 -5.59 -40.77
N ILE A 5 -1.09 -4.46 -40.13
CA ILE A 5 -0.90 -4.35 -38.68
C ILE A 5 -2.23 -4.57 -37.94
N SER A 6 -3.33 -3.96 -38.40
CA SER A 6 -4.68 -4.17 -37.83
C SER A 6 -5.08 -5.65 -37.88
N THR A 7 -4.97 -6.27 -39.05
CA THR A 7 -5.31 -7.69 -39.22
C THR A 7 -4.44 -8.61 -38.37
N PHE A 8 -3.15 -8.30 -38.20
CA PHE A 8 -2.28 -9.04 -37.29
C PHE A 8 -2.74 -8.92 -35.83
N ILE A 9 -3.04 -7.69 -35.37
CA ILE A 9 -3.50 -7.44 -34.02
C ILE A 9 -4.82 -8.16 -33.76
N GLU A 10 -5.78 -8.10 -34.68
CA GLU A 10 -7.07 -8.80 -34.55
C GLU A 10 -6.88 -10.32 -34.43
N ASN A 11 -6.01 -10.91 -35.26
CA ASN A 11 -5.73 -12.35 -35.23
C ASN A 11 -4.99 -12.82 -33.96
N HIS A 12 -4.19 -11.94 -33.35
CA HIS A 12 -3.35 -12.28 -32.20
C HIS A 12 -3.72 -11.56 -30.90
N TYR A 13 -4.85 -10.85 -30.87
CA TYR A 13 -5.25 -9.92 -29.82
C TYR A 13 -5.10 -10.51 -28.42
N SER A 14 -5.75 -11.66 -28.19
CA SER A 14 -5.73 -12.33 -26.89
C SER A 14 -4.33 -12.69 -26.43
N THR A 15 -3.44 -13.07 -27.34
CA THR A 15 -2.06 -13.45 -27.00
C THR A 15 -1.22 -12.21 -26.70
N LEU A 16 -1.38 -11.14 -27.47
CA LEU A 16 -0.71 -9.86 -27.24
C LEU A 16 -1.12 -9.24 -25.89
N VAL A 17 -2.40 -9.30 -25.52
CA VAL A 17 -2.88 -8.86 -24.20
C VAL A 17 -2.25 -9.70 -23.08
N CYS A 18 -2.23 -11.03 -23.23
CA CYS A 18 -1.59 -11.91 -22.24
C CYS A 18 -0.10 -11.59 -22.07
N LEU A 19 0.63 -11.37 -23.18
CA LEU A 19 2.04 -10.98 -23.17
C LEU A 19 2.23 -9.64 -22.47
N CYS A 20 1.46 -8.60 -22.83
CA CYS A 20 1.60 -7.26 -22.24
C CYS A 20 1.33 -7.27 -20.73
N ILE A 21 0.23 -7.88 -20.28
CA ILE A 21 -0.11 -7.90 -18.86
C ILE A 21 0.88 -8.76 -18.08
N SER A 22 1.25 -9.94 -18.58
CA SER A 22 2.24 -10.79 -17.89
C SER A 22 3.62 -10.13 -17.82
N ALA A 23 4.07 -9.45 -18.88
CA ALA A 23 5.30 -8.67 -18.88
C ALA A 23 5.24 -7.48 -17.92
N TYR A 24 4.09 -6.81 -17.80
CA TYR A 24 3.90 -5.76 -16.81
C TYR A 24 4.10 -6.28 -15.39
N PHE A 25 3.47 -7.42 -15.06
CA PHE A 25 3.62 -8.04 -13.74
C PHE A 25 5.08 -8.35 -13.42
N VAL A 26 5.85 -8.86 -14.40
CA VAL A 26 7.30 -9.11 -14.24
C VAL A 26 8.05 -7.80 -14.00
N CYS A 27 7.83 -6.79 -14.84
CA CYS A 27 8.55 -5.52 -14.73
C CYS A 27 8.17 -4.72 -13.48
N ALA A 28 6.95 -4.86 -12.96
CA ALA A 28 6.48 -4.16 -11.77
C ALA A 28 6.94 -4.84 -10.47
N LEU A 29 7.25 -6.13 -10.51
CA LEU A 29 7.81 -6.86 -9.37
C LEU A 29 9.23 -6.39 -9.02
N GLU A 30 9.95 -5.78 -9.97
CA GLU A 30 11.31 -5.26 -9.76
C GLU A 30 11.44 -4.37 -8.52
N VAL A 31 10.45 -3.50 -8.26
CA VAL A 31 10.43 -2.58 -7.11
C VAL A 31 10.46 -3.33 -5.76
N SER A 32 10.02 -4.59 -5.72
CA SER A 32 10.05 -5.43 -4.52
C SER A 32 11.28 -6.35 -4.46
N THR A 33 12.25 -6.20 -5.36
CA THR A 33 13.40 -7.09 -5.48
C THR A 33 14.74 -6.36 -5.51
N MET A 34 15.82 -7.07 -5.23
CA MET A 34 17.19 -6.55 -5.32
C MET A 34 17.60 -6.15 -6.75
N ILE A 35 16.81 -6.53 -7.76
CA ILE A 35 16.94 -5.98 -9.12
C ILE A 35 16.80 -4.45 -9.11
N HIS A 36 15.99 -3.89 -8.22
CA HIS A 36 15.80 -2.44 -8.06
C HIS A 36 17.11 -1.68 -7.80
N TYR A 37 18.10 -2.33 -7.18
CA TYR A 37 19.37 -1.73 -6.82
C TYR A 37 20.48 -1.95 -7.86
N LEU A 38 20.16 -2.61 -8.97
CA LEU A 38 21.08 -2.71 -10.11
C LEU A 38 21.12 -1.37 -10.87
N PRO A 39 22.28 -0.98 -11.44
CA PRO A 39 22.46 0.38 -11.96
C PRO A 39 21.61 0.71 -13.20
N VAL A 40 21.38 -0.28 -14.08
CA VAL A 40 20.75 -0.05 -15.40
C VAL A 40 19.40 -0.75 -15.54
N LEU A 41 19.23 -1.91 -14.92
CA LEU A 41 18.08 -2.79 -15.14
C LEU A 41 16.73 -2.16 -14.69
N PRO A 42 16.62 -1.46 -13.54
CA PRO A 42 15.40 -0.75 -13.14
C PRO A 42 14.91 0.26 -14.17
N LEU A 43 15.84 1.02 -14.76
CA LEU A 43 15.52 2.02 -15.78
C LEU A 43 14.99 1.34 -17.05
N LEU A 44 15.65 0.26 -17.50
CA LEU A 44 15.17 -0.53 -18.64
C LEU A 44 13.77 -1.11 -18.38
N LEU A 45 13.54 -1.70 -17.21
CA LEU A 45 12.23 -2.25 -16.85
C LEU A 45 11.15 -1.16 -16.76
N LYS A 46 11.50 0.04 -16.28
CA LYS A 46 10.61 1.21 -16.30
C LYS A 46 10.25 1.63 -17.73
N LEU A 47 11.22 1.66 -18.65
CA LEU A 47 10.97 1.95 -20.07
C LEU A 47 10.07 0.88 -20.71
N VAL A 48 10.30 -0.39 -20.39
CA VAL A 48 9.44 -1.50 -20.83
C VAL A 48 8.01 -1.33 -20.30
N ARG A 49 7.81 -0.91 -19.03
CA ARG A 49 6.46 -0.61 -18.49
C ARG A 49 5.76 0.48 -19.30
N TYR A 50 6.45 1.56 -19.67
CA TYR A 50 5.86 2.61 -20.51
C TYR A 50 5.53 2.12 -21.93
N ALA A 51 6.39 1.29 -22.53
CA ALA A 51 6.11 0.66 -23.81
C ALA A 51 4.88 -0.26 -23.72
N ILE A 52 4.71 -0.98 -22.61
CA ILE A 52 3.53 -1.80 -22.35
C ILE A 52 2.28 -0.94 -22.23
N TYR A 53 2.31 0.20 -21.53
CA TYR A 53 1.15 1.10 -21.45
C TYR A 53 0.73 1.59 -22.85
N ALA A 54 1.69 1.98 -23.69
CA ALA A 54 1.41 2.35 -25.07
C ALA A 54 0.83 1.18 -25.88
N ALA A 55 1.37 -0.03 -25.73
CA ALA A 55 0.87 -1.23 -26.39
C ALA A 55 -0.57 -1.57 -25.96
N LEU A 56 -0.88 -1.50 -24.66
CA LEU A 56 -2.23 -1.73 -24.14
C LEU A 56 -3.23 -0.72 -24.69
N LEU A 57 -2.83 0.56 -24.78
CA LEU A 57 -3.66 1.61 -25.37
C LEU A 57 -3.93 1.36 -26.87
N ILE A 58 -2.89 0.97 -27.63
CA ILE A 58 -3.02 0.64 -29.05
C ILE A 58 -3.94 -0.57 -29.25
N LEU A 59 -3.71 -1.66 -28.48
CA LEU A 59 -4.56 -2.85 -28.53
C LEU A 59 -6.01 -2.49 -28.27
N TRP A 60 -6.27 -1.74 -27.20
CA TRP A 60 -7.62 -1.32 -26.88
C TRP A 60 -8.26 -0.48 -28.00
N GLY A 61 -7.53 0.49 -28.56
CA GLY A 61 -8.01 1.31 -29.66
C GLY A 61 -8.30 0.54 -30.96
N VAL A 62 -7.47 -0.44 -31.32
CA VAL A 62 -7.70 -1.29 -32.51
C VAL A 62 -8.97 -2.12 -32.36
N GLU A 63 -9.16 -2.77 -31.20
CA GLU A 63 -10.33 -3.61 -30.95
C GLU A 63 -11.62 -2.79 -30.84
N PHE A 64 -11.54 -1.55 -30.33
CA PHE A 64 -12.64 -0.60 -30.36
C PHE A 64 -13.05 -0.26 -31.80
N CYS A 65 -12.09 0.12 -32.65
CA CYS A 65 -12.34 0.49 -34.04
C CYS A 65 -12.86 -0.70 -34.89
N SER A 66 -12.36 -1.91 -34.64
CA SER A 66 -12.75 -3.11 -35.39
C SER A 66 -14.21 -3.52 -35.11
N ARG A 67 -14.63 -3.50 -33.85
CA ARG A 67 -15.99 -3.92 -33.45
C ARG A 67 -17.07 -2.91 -33.76
N GLU A 68 -16.77 -1.62 -33.64
CA GLU A 68 -17.73 -0.56 -33.98
C GLU A 68 -17.80 -0.31 -35.49
N LEU A 69 -17.13 -1.11 -36.33
CA LEU A 69 -17.16 -1.05 -37.80
C LEU A 69 -17.03 0.38 -38.32
N VAL A 70 -15.98 1.07 -37.88
CA VAL A 70 -15.74 2.46 -38.27
C VAL A 70 -15.03 2.49 -39.63
N SER A 71 -15.80 2.58 -40.71
CA SER A 71 -15.24 2.64 -42.08
C SER A 71 -14.76 4.03 -42.50
N LYS A 72 -15.26 5.10 -41.85
CA LYS A 72 -14.91 6.50 -42.16
C LYS A 72 -14.61 7.28 -40.87
N PHE A 73 -13.71 8.26 -40.97
CA PHE A 73 -13.33 9.12 -39.85
C PHE A 73 -14.49 10.00 -39.35
N SER A 74 -15.40 10.43 -40.23
CA SER A 74 -16.63 11.14 -39.83
C SER A 74 -17.51 10.31 -38.90
N ASP A 75 -17.60 9.00 -39.17
CA ASP A 75 -18.41 8.06 -38.41
C ASP A 75 -17.72 7.65 -37.11
N PHE A 76 -16.38 7.77 -37.06
CA PHE A 76 -15.60 7.55 -35.84
C PHE A 76 -16.06 8.49 -34.74
N PHE A 77 -16.11 9.80 -35.01
CA PHE A 77 -16.38 10.79 -33.98
C PHE A 77 -17.78 10.63 -33.38
N SER A 78 -18.78 10.37 -34.22
CA SER A 78 -20.17 10.14 -33.77
C SER A 78 -20.31 8.84 -32.97
N LYS A 79 -19.74 7.73 -33.45
CA LYS A 79 -19.75 6.43 -32.73
C LYS A 79 -18.93 6.48 -31.43
N PHE A 80 -17.78 7.13 -31.45
CA PHE A 80 -16.94 7.34 -30.26
C PHE A 80 -17.67 8.22 -29.24
N THR A 81 -18.32 9.29 -29.68
CA THR A 81 -19.13 10.15 -28.79
C THR A 81 -20.30 9.36 -28.19
N LEU A 82 -21.01 8.57 -29.01
CA LEU A 82 -22.08 7.70 -28.51
C LEU A 82 -21.55 6.66 -27.52
N TRP A 83 -20.37 6.09 -27.78
CA TRP A 83 -19.71 5.17 -26.85
C TRP A 83 -19.36 5.85 -25.53
N LEU A 84 -18.74 7.04 -25.57
CA LEU A 84 -18.43 7.83 -24.36
C LEU A 84 -19.69 8.13 -23.55
N VAL A 85 -20.77 8.55 -24.22
CA VAL A 85 -22.06 8.80 -23.59
C VAL A 85 -22.61 7.52 -22.97
N ASN A 86 -22.47 6.37 -23.63
CA ASN A 86 -22.92 5.08 -23.12
C ASN A 86 -22.02 4.50 -22.00
N HIS A 87 -20.81 5.04 -21.81
CA HIS A 87 -19.80 4.56 -20.85
C HIS A 87 -19.27 5.70 -19.97
N LEU A 88 -20.13 6.61 -19.54
CA LEU A 88 -19.76 7.74 -18.67
C LEU A 88 -19.08 7.28 -17.37
N PHE A 89 -19.44 6.10 -16.86
CA PHE A 89 -18.77 5.50 -15.71
C PHE A 89 -17.27 5.24 -15.96
N PHE A 90 -16.92 4.77 -17.15
CA PHE A 90 -15.53 4.59 -17.55
C PHE A 90 -14.81 5.93 -17.65
N CYS A 91 -15.45 6.95 -18.24
CA CYS A 91 -14.91 8.31 -18.34
C CYS A 91 -14.65 8.92 -16.95
N LEU A 92 -15.52 8.67 -15.98
CA LEU A 92 -15.35 9.09 -14.59
C LEU A 92 -14.12 8.41 -13.95
N ILE A 93 -13.94 7.10 -14.15
CA ILE A 93 -12.75 6.39 -13.65
C ILE A 93 -11.48 6.94 -14.30
N ALA A 94 -11.51 7.24 -15.60
CA ALA A 94 -10.38 7.85 -16.31
C ALA A 94 -10.04 9.24 -15.75
N PHE A 95 -11.06 10.08 -15.51
CA PHE A 95 -10.88 11.38 -14.87
C PHE A 95 -10.26 11.24 -13.48
N ILE A 96 -10.77 10.32 -12.64
CA ILE A 96 -10.23 10.05 -11.30
C ILE A 96 -8.76 9.61 -11.39
N ALA A 97 -8.42 8.71 -12.33
CA ALA A 97 -7.04 8.26 -12.53
C ALA A 97 -6.09 9.39 -12.91
N ILE A 98 -6.54 10.31 -13.78
CA ILE A 98 -5.77 11.51 -14.15
C ILE A 98 -5.60 12.43 -12.94
N MET A 99 -6.66 12.70 -12.18
CA MET A 99 -6.60 13.55 -11.01
C MET A 99 -5.64 12.99 -9.95
N ILE A 100 -5.68 11.69 -9.68
CA ILE A 100 -4.76 11.03 -8.75
C ILE A 100 -3.32 11.14 -9.23
N TYR A 101 -3.06 10.97 -10.52
CA TYR A 101 -1.71 11.18 -11.07
C TYR A 101 -1.22 12.62 -10.84
N LEU A 102 -2.09 13.62 -11.06
CA LEU A 102 -1.75 15.03 -10.88
C LEU A 102 -1.48 15.42 -9.42
N THR A 103 -2.12 14.75 -8.45
CA THR A 103 -1.99 15.08 -7.00
C THR A 103 -0.96 14.21 -6.27
N SER A 104 -0.85 12.93 -6.62
CA SER A 104 -0.01 11.94 -5.92
C SER A 104 1.18 11.44 -6.73
N GLY A 105 1.19 11.67 -8.05
CA GLY A 105 2.16 11.05 -8.97
C GLY A 105 1.93 9.55 -9.22
N SER A 106 0.90 8.94 -8.61
CA SER A 106 0.61 7.51 -8.75
C SER A 106 0.11 7.16 -10.15
N LEU A 107 0.76 6.19 -10.78
CA LEU A 107 0.37 5.63 -12.08
C LEU A 107 -0.52 4.38 -11.95
N ILE A 108 -0.78 3.90 -10.73
CA ILE A 108 -1.54 2.66 -10.50
C ILE A 108 -2.96 2.75 -11.08
N PRO A 109 -3.78 3.79 -10.79
CA PRO A 109 -5.12 3.90 -11.34
C PRO A 109 -5.13 3.96 -12.87
N PHE A 110 -4.13 4.63 -13.46
CA PHE A 110 -3.98 4.71 -14.91
C PHE A 110 -3.62 3.36 -15.53
N ALA A 111 -2.70 2.60 -14.93
CA ALA A 111 -2.37 1.26 -15.38
C ALA A 111 -3.58 0.31 -15.31
N LEU A 112 -4.37 0.39 -14.22
CA LEU A 112 -5.61 -0.37 -14.08
C LEU A 112 -6.63 -0.02 -15.17
N LEU A 113 -6.80 1.27 -15.48
CA LEU A 113 -7.69 1.73 -16.55
C LEU A 113 -7.35 1.08 -17.90
N LEU A 114 -6.08 1.07 -18.28
CA LEU A 114 -5.61 0.45 -19.53
C LEU A 114 -5.84 -1.07 -19.54
N MET A 115 -5.56 -1.74 -18.42
CA MET A 115 -5.80 -3.18 -18.29
C MET A 115 -7.29 -3.50 -18.40
N PHE A 116 -8.16 -2.72 -17.76
CA PHE A 116 -9.61 -2.90 -17.86
C PHE A 116 -10.08 -2.80 -19.31
N GLY A 117 -9.59 -1.78 -20.04
CA GLY A 117 -9.85 -1.56 -21.46
C GLY A 117 -9.61 -2.79 -22.34
N VAL A 118 -8.50 -3.51 -22.16
CA VAL A 118 -8.19 -4.71 -22.97
C VAL A 118 -8.83 -5.99 -22.44
N MET A 119 -9.07 -6.09 -21.14
CA MET A 119 -9.56 -7.31 -20.49
C MET A 119 -11.00 -7.67 -20.88
N GLN A 120 -11.78 -6.73 -21.40
CA GLN A 120 -13.15 -7.00 -21.85
C GLN A 120 -13.23 -7.97 -23.05
N TYR A 121 -12.17 -8.07 -23.84
CA TYR A 121 -12.16 -8.87 -25.08
C TYR A 121 -11.36 -10.18 -24.93
N VAL A 122 -10.85 -10.47 -23.73
CA VAL A 122 -10.02 -11.66 -23.47
C VAL A 122 -10.60 -12.44 -22.30
N LYS A 123 -10.58 -13.78 -22.41
CA LYS A 123 -10.96 -14.65 -21.29
C LYS A 123 -9.99 -14.42 -20.13
N THR A 124 -10.51 -13.94 -19.00
CA THR A 124 -9.69 -13.63 -17.81
C THR A 124 -8.84 -14.82 -17.34
N GLU A 125 -9.39 -16.03 -17.38
CA GLU A 125 -8.64 -17.26 -17.01
C GLU A 125 -7.38 -17.45 -17.85
N LYS A 126 -7.41 -17.09 -19.14
CA LYS A 126 -6.24 -17.19 -20.04
C LYS A 126 -5.13 -16.23 -19.58
N VAL A 127 -5.49 -14.99 -19.26
CA VAL A 127 -4.54 -13.97 -18.79
C VAL A 127 -3.95 -14.37 -17.44
N LEU A 128 -4.79 -14.81 -16.50
CA LEU A 128 -4.33 -15.26 -15.17
C LEU A 128 -3.40 -16.48 -15.25
N LYS A 129 -3.61 -17.41 -16.18
CA LYS A 129 -2.67 -18.53 -16.41
C LYS A 129 -1.30 -18.06 -16.89
N TRP A 130 -1.26 -17.07 -17.79
CA TRP A 130 -0.01 -16.46 -18.24
C TRP A 130 0.71 -15.78 -17.09
N ILE A 131 0.00 -14.95 -16.31
CA ILE A 131 0.57 -14.28 -15.13
C ILE A 131 1.08 -15.32 -14.13
N PHE A 132 0.31 -16.36 -13.83
CA PHE A 132 0.72 -17.40 -12.87
C PHE A 132 2.04 -18.05 -13.31
N PHE A 133 2.14 -18.43 -14.58
CA PHE A 133 3.35 -19.07 -15.12
C PHE A 133 4.55 -18.11 -15.12
N THR A 134 4.37 -16.88 -15.61
CA THR A 134 5.48 -15.91 -15.66
C THR A 134 5.92 -15.49 -14.27
N GLN A 135 5.00 -15.22 -13.35
CA GLN A 135 5.34 -14.87 -11.96
C GLN A 135 6.03 -16.03 -11.22
N THR A 136 5.64 -17.28 -11.48
CA THR A 136 6.34 -18.45 -10.92
C THR A 136 7.77 -18.53 -11.43
N ILE A 137 7.99 -18.40 -12.75
CA ILE A 137 9.34 -18.39 -13.34
C ILE A 137 10.16 -17.23 -12.78
N THR A 138 9.58 -16.04 -12.68
CA THR A 138 10.26 -14.87 -12.15
C THR A 138 10.65 -15.06 -10.69
N ALA A 139 9.75 -15.58 -9.84
CA ALA A 139 10.05 -15.86 -8.44
C ALA A 139 11.21 -16.85 -8.30
N VAL A 140 11.17 -17.97 -9.02
CA VAL A 140 12.26 -18.96 -9.03
C VAL A 140 13.55 -18.34 -9.55
N GLY A 141 13.49 -17.55 -10.63
CA GLY A 141 14.63 -16.85 -11.19
C GLY A 141 15.29 -15.90 -10.19
N ILE A 142 14.50 -15.09 -9.47
CA ILE A 142 15.00 -14.17 -8.43
C ILE A 142 15.72 -14.95 -7.32
N ILE A 143 15.10 -16.02 -6.82
CA ILE A 143 15.71 -16.87 -5.79
C ILE A 143 17.05 -17.43 -6.29
N LEU A 144 17.08 -18.03 -7.49
CA LEU A 144 18.31 -18.61 -8.05
C LEU A 144 19.40 -17.56 -8.28
N LEU A 145 19.06 -16.40 -8.82
CA LEU A 145 19.99 -15.28 -8.98
C LEU A 145 20.58 -14.84 -7.64
N SER A 146 19.77 -14.86 -6.57
CA SER A 146 20.26 -14.54 -5.22
C SER A 146 21.17 -15.60 -4.63
N LEU A 147 20.88 -16.88 -4.87
CA LEU A 147 21.67 -18.00 -4.36
C LEU A 147 23.03 -18.13 -5.08
N VAL A 148 23.09 -17.75 -6.36
CA VAL A 148 24.34 -17.70 -7.14
C VAL A 148 25.13 -16.40 -6.87
N GLY A 149 24.53 -15.42 -6.19
CA GLY A 149 25.17 -14.15 -5.83
C GLY A 149 25.17 -13.09 -6.95
N VAL A 150 24.31 -13.23 -7.97
CA VAL A 150 24.13 -12.19 -9.00
C VAL A 150 23.39 -10.98 -8.43
N ILE A 151 22.44 -11.23 -7.53
CA ILE A 151 21.77 -10.21 -6.71
C ILE A 151 21.92 -10.60 -5.24
N GLU A 152 21.86 -9.63 -4.33
CA GLU A 152 22.06 -9.90 -2.91
C GLU A 152 20.92 -10.73 -2.30
N ASN A 153 21.28 -11.62 -1.37
CA ASN A 153 20.34 -12.26 -0.46
C ASN A 153 20.45 -11.59 0.91
N LEU A 154 19.57 -10.62 1.18
CA LEU A 154 19.63 -9.85 2.41
C LEU A 154 19.23 -10.72 3.61
N GLY A 155 20.05 -10.71 4.65
CA GLY A 155 19.79 -11.32 5.93
C GLY A 155 19.44 -10.27 6.98
N TYR A 156 18.26 -10.37 7.58
CA TYR A 156 17.78 -9.45 8.61
C TYR A 156 17.88 -10.13 9.98
N PRO A 157 18.84 -9.76 10.84
CA PRO A 157 18.94 -10.33 12.18
C PRO A 157 17.74 -9.89 13.02
N THR A 158 17.15 -10.84 13.76
CA THR A 158 16.05 -10.59 14.67
C THR A 158 16.43 -11.07 16.07
N PHE A 159 16.32 -10.20 17.08
CA PHE A 159 16.80 -10.39 18.46
C PHE A 159 16.44 -11.74 19.11
N LEU A 160 15.35 -12.40 18.68
CA LEU A 160 14.91 -13.71 19.20
C LEU A 160 14.56 -14.75 18.12
N ARG A 161 14.69 -14.42 16.84
CA ARG A 161 14.18 -15.27 15.74
C ARG A 161 15.25 -15.71 14.75
N GLY A 162 16.51 -15.40 15.03
CA GLY A 162 17.61 -15.67 14.11
C GLY A 162 17.58 -14.74 12.90
N ILE A 163 18.21 -15.18 11.81
CA ILE A 163 18.36 -14.40 10.57
C ILE A 163 17.20 -14.73 9.63
N ARG A 164 16.54 -13.68 9.13
CA ARG A 164 15.47 -13.79 8.13
C ARG A 164 16.04 -13.48 6.75
N TYR A 165 15.94 -14.42 5.82
CA TYR A 165 16.50 -14.26 4.48
C TYR A 165 15.47 -13.77 3.46
N SER A 166 15.89 -12.92 2.52
CA SER A 166 15.02 -12.33 1.51
C SER A 166 15.05 -13.02 0.14
N PHE A 167 16.06 -13.84 -0.15
CA PHE A 167 16.26 -14.56 -1.42
C PHE A 167 16.05 -13.69 -2.66
N GLY A 168 16.73 -12.54 -2.69
CA GLY A 168 16.68 -11.60 -3.82
C GLY A 168 15.49 -10.64 -3.78
N TYR A 169 14.62 -10.72 -2.78
CA TYR A 169 13.64 -9.67 -2.48
C TYR A 169 14.24 -8.56 -1.61
N ILE A 170 13.64 -7.37 -1.62
CA ILE A 170 14.11 -6.26 -0.76
C ILE A 170 13.81 -6.47 0.72
N PHE A 171 12.93 -7.43 1.06
CA PHE A 171 12.58 -7.74 2.44
C PHE A 171 12.09 -9.20 2.54
N PRO A 172 12.36 -9.95 3.64
CA PRO A 172 12.01 -11.37 3.76
C PRO A 172 10.53 -11.70 3.56
N LEU A 173 9.65 -10.76 3.91
CA LEU A 173 8.21 -10.92 3.78
C LEU A 173 7.72 -10.93 2.33
N GLU A 174 8.39 -10.20 1.43
CA GLU A 174 7.94 -10.02 0.04
C GLU A 174 7.89 -11.34 -0.73
N LEU A 175 8.92 -12.19 -0.56
CA LEU A 175 8.94 -13.53 -1.15
C LEU A 175 7.73 -14.35 -0.70
N HIS A 176 7.45 -14.33 0.60
CA HIS A 176 6.39 -15.16 1.18
C HIS A 176 5.00 -14.65 0.78
N VAL A 177 4.83 -13.34 0.67
CA VAL A 177 3.62 -12.75 0.09
C VAL A 177 3.48 -13.14 -1.38
N HIS A 178 4.55 -13.09 -2.17
CA HIS A 178 4.49 -13.51 -3.57
C HIS A 178 4.06 -14.98 -3.70
N PHE A 179 4.58 -15.87 -2.85
CA PHE A 179 4.12 -17.26 -2.77
C PHE A 179 2.64 -17.38 -2.38
N LEU A 180 2.17 -16.59 -1.42
CA LEU A 180 0.74 -16.52 -1.08
C LEU A 180 -0.09 -16.14 -2.32
N ILE A 181 0.31 -15.11 -3.08
CA ILE A 181 -0.41 -14.70 -4.28
C ILE A 181 -0.44 -15.81 -5.34
N LEU A 182 0.69 -16.48 -5.59
CA LEU A 182 0.75 -17.63 -6.50
C LEU A 182 -0.16 -18.79 -6.04
N SER A 183 -0.21 -19.05 -4.73
CA SER A 183 -1.09 -20.06 -4.14
C SER A 183 -2.56 -19.70 -4.35
N LEU A 184 -2.95 -18.45 -4.09
CA LEU A 184 -4.32 -17.96 -4.32
C LEU A 184 -4.70 -18.02 -5.81
N MET A 185 -3.79 -17.67 -6.72
CA MET A 185 -3.99 -17.79 -8.16
C MET A 185 -4.18 -19.25 -8.59
N TYR A 186 -3.35 -20.16 -8.10
CA TYR A 186 -3.48 -21.60 -8.36
C TYR A 186 -4.85 -22.12 -7.90
N LEU A 187 -5.25 -21.78 -6.67
CA LEU A 187 -6.54 -22.20 -6.13
C LEU A 187 -7.72 -21.59 -6.89
N TYR A 188 -7.58 -20.37 -7.43
CA TYR A 188 -8.59 -19.76 -8.30
C TYR A 188 -8.68 -20.44 -9.68
N LEU A 189 -7.54 -20.76 -10.30
CA LEU A 189 -7.45 -21.27 -11.67
C LEU A 189 -7.76 -22.76 -11.80
N TYR A 190 -7.48 -23.55 -10.77
CA TYR A 190 -7.54 -25.02 -10.84
C TYR A 190 -8.52 -25.61 -9.80
N PRO A 191 -9.81 -25.23 -9.82
CA PRO A 191 -10.79 -25.71 -8.83
C PRO A 191 -10.98 -27.23 -8.81
N LYS A 192 -10.69 -27.91 -9.93
CA LYS A 192 -10.74 -29.37 -10.03
C LYS A 192 -9.58 -30.08 -9.31
N GLN A 193 -8.51 -29.35 -8.99
CA GLN A 193 -7.34 -29.90 -8.31
C GLN A 193 -7.41 -29.72 -6.78
N HIS A 194 -8.47 -29.08 -6.27
CA HIS A 194 -8.67 -28.91 -4.84
C HIS A 194 -8.84 -30.27 -4.16
N GLY A 195 -8.12 -30.46 -3.06
CA GLY A 195 -8.15 -31.68 -2.27
C GLY A 195 -6.87 -31.84 -1.44
N TRP A 196 -6.61 -33.05 -0.95
CA TRP A 196 -5.48 -33.29 -0.06
C TRP A 196 -4.12 -33.01 -0.73
N LYS A 197 -3.99 -33.26 -2.04
CA LYS A 197 -2.76 -33.02 -2.80
C LYS A 197 -2.43 -31.53 -2.91
N SER A 198 -3.42 -30.70 -3.25
CA SER A 198 -3.21 -29.24 -3.32
C SER A 198 -2.94 -28.66 -1.94
N PHE A 199 -3.64 -29.15 -0.92
CA PHE A 199 -3.40 -28.78 0.47
C PHE A 199 -1.95 -29.10 0.87
N LEU A 200 -1.53 -30.36 0.75
CA LEU A 200 -0.18 -30.77 1.15
C LEU A 200 0.91 -30.02 0.37
N GLY A 201 0.75 -29.86 -0.95
CA GLY A 201 1.71 -29.15 -1.78
C GLY A 201 1.89 -27.68 -1.35
N ILE A 202 0.79 -26.98 -1.09
CA ILE A 202 0.84 -25.59 -0.60
C ILE A 202 1.43 -25.55 0.81
N SER A 203 0.94 -26.36 1.76
CA SER A 203 1.38 -26.34 3.15
C SER A 203 2.86 -26.69 3.32
N VAL A 204 3.40 -27.66 2.56
CA VAL A 204 4.82 -28.01 2.60
C VAL A 204 5.69 -26.85 2.11
N LEU A 205 5.38 -26.28 0.94
CA LEU A 205 6.12 -25.13 0.42
C LEU A 205 6.00 -23.91 1.35
N ASN A 206 4.82 -23.69 1.91
CA ASN A 206 4.55 -22.62 2.86
C ASN A 206 5.42 -22.75 4.12
N PHE A 207 5.55 -23.96 4.66
CA PHE A 207 6.39 -24.25 5.82
C PHE A 207 7.88 -24.08 5.52
N VAL A 208 8.34 -24.56 4.36
CA VAL A 208 9.73 -24.37 3.91
C VAL A 208 10.06 -22.88 3.81
N LEU A 209 9.20 -22.08 3.19
CA LEU A 209 9.41 -20.64 3.10
C LEU A 209 9.38 -19.98 4.48
N TYR A 210 8.43 -20.36 5.33
CA TYR A 210 8.33 -19.81 6.69
C TYR A 210 9.60 -20.02 7.52
N HIS A 211 10.24 -21.18 7.38
CA HIS A 211 11.48 -21.50 8.08
C HIS A 211 12.58 -20.46 7.83
N PHE A 212 12.67 -19.92 6.61
CA PHE A 212 13.70 -18.94 6.24
C PHE A 212 13.24 -17.48 6.35
N THR A 213 11.97 -17.17 6.08
CA THR A 213 11.46 -15.79 6.03
C THR A 213 10.89 -15.31 7.36
N ILE A 214 10.38 -16.25 8.17
CA ILE A 214 9.65 -16.02 9.43
C ILE A 214 8.46 -15.04 9.23
N ALA A 215 7.87 -15.06 8.03
CA ALA A 215 6.75 -14.19 7.66
C ALA A 215 5.40 -14.76 8.12
N ARG A 216 5.04 -14.44 9.38
CA ARG A 216 3.83 -14.95 10.07
C ARG A 216 2.53 -14.71 9.30
N THR A 217 2.30 -13.48 8.82
CA THR A 217 1.05 -13.11 8.13
C THR A 217 0.82 -13.97 6.89
N SER A 218 1.81 -14.02 6.00
CA SER A 218 1.72 -14.78 4.75
C SER A 218 1.58 -16.27 4.99
N PHE A 219 2.30 -16.81 5.99
CA PHE A 219 2.19 -18.20 6.39
C PHE A 219 0.76 -18.55 6.83
N ILE A 220 0.19 -17.78 7.76
CA ILE A 220 -1.17 -18.01 8.29
C ILE A 220 -2.20 -17.91 7.17
N LEU A 221 -2.09 -16.91 6.30
CA LEU A 221 -3.05 -16.70 5.21
C LEU A 221 -2.96 -17.77 4.12
N ALA A 222 -1.75 -18.23 3.78
CA ALA A 222 -1.57 -19.31 2.82
C ALA A 222 -2.10 -20.64 3.38
N GLU A 223 -1.85 -20.91 4.65
CA GLU A 223 -2.36 -22.11 5.32
C GLU A 223 -3.89 -22.08 5.44
N PHE A 224 -4.46 -20.93 5.82
CA PHE A 224 -5.90 -20.72 5.84
C PHE A 224 -6.52 -20.95 4.46
N ALA A 225 -5.94 -20.40 3.39
CA ALA A 225 -6.42 -20.62 2.03
C ALA A 225 -6.35 -22.10 1.61
N ALA A 226 -5.27 -22.79 1.98
CA ALA A 226 -5.10 -24.23 1.71
C ALA A 226 -6.16 -25.06 2.45
N ILE A 227 -6.37 -24.81 3.75
CA ILE A 227 -7.40 -25.48 4.57
C ILE A 227 -8.80 -25.20 3.99
N MET A 228 -9.11 -23.95 3.66
CA MET A 228 -10.40 -23.60 3.07
C MET A 228 -10.60 -24.28 1.72
N SER A 229 -9.57 -24.43 0.90
CA SER A 229 -9.67 -25.19 -0.35
C SER A 229 -10.02 -26.66 -0.11
N LEU A 230 -9.46 -27.28 0.94
CA LEU A 230 -9.75 -28.65 1.33
C LEU A 230 -11.19 -28.78 1.86
N ILE A 231 -11.61 -27.88 2.77
CA ILE A 231 -12.98 -27.83 3.29
C ILE A 231 -13.97 -27.68 2.12
N ILE A 232 -13.72 -26.73 1.22
CA ILE A 232 -14.57 -26.53 0.03
C ILE A 232 -14.55 -27.78 -0.82
N ALA A 233 -13.43 -28.45 -1.07
CA ALA A 233 -13.42 -29.70 -1.83
C ALA A 233 -14.34 -30.78 -1.23
N LEU A 234 -14.34 -30.92 0.11
CA LEU A 234 -15.11 -31.92 0.85
C LEU A 234 -16.60 -31.58 0.99
N LEU A 235 -17.00 -30.31 0.86
CA LEU A 235 -18.40 -29.91 1.01
C LEU A 235 -19.30 -30.48 -0.11
N PRO A 236 -20.49 -31.02 0.22
CA PRO A 236 -21.47 -31.47 -0.77
C PRO A 236 -21.87 -30.34 -1.73
N SER A 237 -22.04 -30.65 -3.01
CA SER A 237 -22.42 -29.67 -4.05
C SER A 237 -23.69 -28.90 -3.69
N ARG A 238 -24.70 -29.59 -3.14
CA ARG A 238 -25.96 -28.99 -2.66
C ARG A 238 -25.74 -27.94 -1.58
N PHE A 239 -24.79 -28.16 -0.67
CA PHE A 239 -24.48 -27.21 0.41
C PHE A 239 -23.77 -25.97 -0.13
N LYS A 240 -22.76 -26.14 -0.99
CA LYS A 240 -22.09 -25.03 -1.70
C LYS A 240 -23.10 -24.15 -2.43
N ASP A 241 -23.98 -24.81 -3.17
CA ASP A 241 -25.04 -24.17 -3.93
C ASP A 241 -26.02 -23.40 -3.04
N SER A 242 -26.41 -23.98 -1.91
CA SER A 242 -27.28 -23.33 -0.91
C SER A 242 -26.61 -22.09 -0.32
N LEU A 243 -25.34 -22.23 0.08
CA LEU A 243 -24.55 -21.13 0.64
C LEU A 243 -24.41 -19.98 -0.35
N CYS A 244 -24.06 -20.26 -1.61
CA CYS A 244 -23.94 -19.24 -2.65
C CYS A 244 -25.27 -18.56 -3.00
N ARG A 245 -26.40 -19.26 -2.85
CA ARG A 245 -27.74 -18.72 -3.13
C ARG A 245 -28.41 -18.07 -1.92
N TRP A 246 -27.75 -18.01 -0.77
CA TRP A 246 -28.34 -17.41 0.42
C TRP A 246 -28.64 -15.93 0.20
N LYS A 247 -29.95 -15.59 0.19
CA LYS A 247 -30.43 -14.25 -0.21
C LYS A 247 -29.89 -13.15 0.69
N SER A 248 -29.55 -13.44 1.95
CA SER A 248 -29.02 -12.47 2.91
C SER A 248 -27.67 -11.90 2.50
N TRP A 249 -26.87 -12.61 1.69
CA TRP A 249 -25.57 -12.11 1.23
C TRP A 249 -25.65 -10.75 0.52
N ARG A 250 -26.74 -10.47 -0.18
CA ARG A 250 -26.94 -9.18 -0.87
C ARG A 250 -27.04 -7.99 0.08
N TYR A 251 -27.36 -8.24 1.35
CA TYR A 251 -27.48 -7.22 2.40
C TYR A 251 -26.28 -7.23 3.35
N LEU A 252 -25.75 -8.42 3.67
CA LEU A 252 -24.63 -8.57 4.60
C LEU A 252 -23.30 -8.14 3.99
N ILE A 253 -23.01 -8.48 2.73
CA ILE A 253 -21.70 -8.22 2.11
C ILE A 253 -21.35 -6.73 2.07
N PRO A 254 -22.24 -5.81 1.63
CA PRO A 254 -21.92 -4.39 1.64
C PRO A 254 -21.56 -3.89 3.03
N GLY A 255 -22.38 -4.23 4.03
CA GLY A 255 -22.17 -3.82 5.42
C GLY A 255 -20.87 -4.39 6.00
N LEU A 256 -20.61 -5.68 5.80
CA LEU A 256 -19.41 -6.33 6.32
C LEU A 256 -18.14 -5.81 5.65
N THR A 257 -18.18 -5.56 4.34
CA THR A 257 -17.01 -5.01 3.60
C THR A 257 -16.68 -3.60 4.10
N VAL A 258 -17.69 -2.72 4.17
CA VAL A 258 -17.51 -1.36 4.70
C VAL A 258 -17.04 -1.40 6.16
N PHE A 259 -17.61 -2.29 6.97
CA PHE A 259 -17.21 -2.47 8.36
C PHE A 259 -15.73 -2.83 8.47
N VAL A 260 -15.21 -3.79 7.70
CA VAL A 260 -13.80 -4.20 7.77
C VAL A 260 -12.85 -3.04 7.47
N PHE A 261 -13.11 -2.28 6.42
CA PHE A 261 -12.29 -1.12 6.03
C PHE A 261 -12.32 -0.02 7.10
N LEU A 262 -13.51 0.30 7.61
CA LEU A 262 -13.68 1.35 8.64
C LEU A 262 -13.20 0.91 10.02
N PHE A 263 -13.33 -0.37 10.37
CA PHE A 263 -13.00 -0.89 11.69
C PHE A 263 -11.50 -0.74 11.97
N PHE A 264 -10.63 -1.03 11.00
CA PHE A 264 -9.20 -0.83 11.20
C PHE A 264 -8.83 0.66 11.34
N ILE A 265 -9.42 1.53 10.53
CA ILE A 265 -9.24 2.99 10.67
C ILE A 265 -9.68 3.44 12.07
N PHE A 266 -10.82 2.95 12.54
CA PHE A 266 -11.30 3.21 13.89
C PHE A 266 -10.30 2.74 14.96
N LEU A 267 -9.73 1.54 14.83
CA LEU A 267 -8.71 1.03 15.77
C LEU A 267 -7.48 1.95 15.81
N CYS A 268 -6.98 2.42 14.67
CA CYS A 268 -5.87 3.39 14.64
C CYS A 268 -6.26 4.73 15.29
N LEU A 269 -7.46 5.25 15.01
CA LEU A 269 -7.92 6.51 15.60
C LEU A 269 -8.13 6.41 17.13
N ALA A 270 -8.56 5.24 17.60
CA ALA A 270 -8.83 4.96 19.01
C ALA A 270 -7.59 4.50 19.81
N TYR A 271 -6.48 4.16 19.12
CA TYR A 271 -5.23 3.77 19.74
C TYR A 271 -4.80 4.80 20.79
N ASN A 272 -4.49 4.32 22.00
CA ASN A 272 -3.98 5.16 23.07
C ASN A 272 -2.72 4.50 23.65
N PRO A 273 -1.52 5.07 23.44
CA PRO A 273 -0.27 4.49 23.94
C PRO A 273 -0.21 4.42 25.48
N ASP A 274 -0.99 5.24 26.19
CA ASP A 274 -0.98 5.28 27.67
C ASP A 274 -1.65 4.04 28.31
N LEU A 275 -2.33 3.21 27.52
CA LEU A 275 -3.03 2.03 28.00
C LEU A 275 -2.30 0.75 27.56
N LEU A 276 -1.85 -0.05 28.54
CA LEU A 276 -1.14 -1.32 28.31
C LEU A 276 -1.86 -2.29 27.35
N ALA A 277 -3.19 -2.28 27.33
CA ALA A 277 -3.96 -3.11 26.41
C ALA A 277 -3.76 -2.71 24.93
N TRP A 278 -3.66 -1.41 24.65
CA TRP A 278 -3.40 -0.89 23.30
C TRP A 278 -1.96 -1.13 22.88
N GLU A 279 -1.00 -0.92 23.77
CA GLU A 279 0.42 -1.21 23.53
C GLU A 279 0.61 -2.69 23.14
N ARG A 280 0.08 -3.62 23.94
CA ARG A 280 0.15 -5.06 23.63
C ARG A 280 -0.52 -5.44 22.31
N LEU A 281 -1.65 -4.81 22.00
CA LEU A 281 -2.35 -5.04 20.73
C LEU A 281 -1.52 -4.53 19.55
N ASP A 282 -0.88 -3.37 19.69
CA ASP A 282 -0.03 -2.80 18.66
C ASP A 282 1.24 -3.64 18.45
N ASP A 283 1.86 -4.14 19.51
CA ASP A 283 2.99 -5.08 19.43
C ASP A 283 2.61 -6.36 18.67
N MET A 284 1.42 -6.92 18.95
CA MET A 284 0.89 -8.06 18.22
C MET A 284 0.70 -7.72 16.73
N LEU A 285 0.25 -6.51 16.43
CA LEU A 285 0.11 -5.97 15.08
C LEU A 285 1.39 -5.35 14.52
N SER A 286 2.53 -5.51 15.21
CA SER A 286 3.86 -5.00 14.83
C SER A 286 3.88 -3.50 14.53
N GLY A 287 3.28 -2.68 15.40
CA GLY A 287 3.33 -1.22 15.30
C GLY A 287 2.30 -0.56 14.38
N ARG A 288 1.44 -1.35 13.71
CA ARG A 288 0.53 -0.86 12.66
C ARG A 288 -0.53 0.12 13.18
N LEU A 289 -0.97 0.00 14.44
CA LEU A 289 -1.94 0.93 15.02
C LEU A 289 -1.30 2.28 15.27
N ARG A 290 -0.11 2.31 15.89
CA ARG A 290 0.66 3.53 16.15
C ARG A 290 1.04 4.24 14.85
N LEU A 291 1.57 3.50 13.88
CA LEU A 291 1.95 4.05 12.56
C LEU A 291 0.74 4.56 11.78
N GLY A 292 -0.36 3.80 11.77
CA GLY A 292 -1.61 4.23 11.14
C GLY A 292 -2.20 5.47 11.79
N GLN A 293 -2.15 5.56 13.13
CA GLN A 293 -2.60 6.75 13.86
C GLN A 293 -1.74 7.97 13.51
N SER A 294 -0.42 7.82 13.56
CA SER A 294 0.53 8.90 13.23
C SER A 294 0.29 9.41 11.81
N ALA A 295 0.13 8.52 10.83
CA ALA A 295 -0.14 8.90 9.45
C ALA A 295 -1.48 9.66 9.32
N LEU A 296 -2.55 9.20 9.97
CA LEU A 296 -3.87 9.86 9.95
C LEU A 296 -3.88 11.23 10.67
N GLN A 297 -2.92 11.49 11.56
CA GLN A 297 -2.76 12.78 12.23
C GLN A 297 -1.86 13.75 11.45
N THR A 298 -0.87 13.22 10.74
CA THR A 298 0.11 14.00 9.98
C THR A 298 -0.42 14.39 8.60
N TYR A 299 -1.10 13.46 7.92
CA TYR A 299 -1.50 13.60 6.53
C TYR A 299 -3.00 13.91 6.43
N PRO A 300 -3.38 15.10 5.93
CA PRO A 300 -4.79 15.42 5.73
C PRO A 300 -5.41 14.52 4.66
N LEU A 301 -6.67 14.13 4.87
CA LEU A 301 -7.38 13.31 3.89
C LEU A 301 -7.88 14.19 2.74
N THR A 302 -7.45 13.88 1.52
CA THR A 302 -7.86 14.61 0.31
C THR A 302 -8.76 13.73 -0.58
N LEU A 303 -9.45 14.36 -1.54
CA LEU A 303 -10.34 13.64 -2.46
C LEU A 303 -9.58 12.71 -3.42
N PHE A 304 -8.41 13.14 -3.90
CA PHE A 304 -7.61 12.47 -4.94
C PHE A 304 -6.21 12.05 -4.47
N GLY A 305 -6.00 12.01 -3.16
CA GLY A 305 -4.72 11.62 -2.57
C GLY A 305 -3.68 12.72 -2.62
N GLN A 306 -2.47 12.39 -2.18
CA GLN A 306 -1.34 13.31 -2.13
C GLN A 306 -0.02 12.56 -2.20
N THR A 307 1.05 13.27 -2.53
CA THR A 307 2.39 12.69 -2.55
C THR A 307 2.91 12.59 -1.12
N VAL A 308 3.24 11.37 -0.69
CA VAL A 308 3.87 11.12 0.61
C VAL A 308 5.20 10.39 0.42
N LYS A 309 6.23 10.88 1.10
CA LYS A 309 7.52 10.19 1.18
C LYS A 309 7.46 9.17 2.31
N TRP A 310 7.22 7.91 1.95
CA TRP A 310 7.20 6.79 2.89
C TRP A 310 8.61 6.24 3.12
N LEU A 311 9.05 6.26 4.37
CA LEU A 311 10.35 5.80 4.86
C LEU A 311 10.14 4.48 5.61
N GLY A 312 10.58 3.38 5.01
CA GLY A 312 10.44 2.02 5.55
C GLY A 312 11.75 1.24 5.50
N SER A 313 11.76 0.03 6.06
CA SER A 313 12.98 -0.77 6.26
C SER A 313 13.36 -1.70 5.09
N GLY A 314 12.84 -1.43 3.89
CA GLY A 314 13.10 -2.24 2.70
C GLY A 314 14.44 -1.93 2.03
N GLY A 315 15.15 -2.98 1.59
CA GLY A 315 16.41 -2.86 0.83
C GLY A 315 17.63 -2.44 1.67
N PRO A 316 18.80 -2.23 1.03
CA PRO A 316 20.06 -1.92 1.71
C PRO A 316 20.01 -0.63 2.54
N GLU A 317 19.32 0.40 2.05
CA GLU A 317 19.15 1.68 2.76
C GLU A 317 18.16 1.56 3.93
N GLY A 318 17.17 0.67 3.82
CA GLY A 318 16.15 0.43 4.83
C GLY A 318 16.66 -0.20 6.12
N VAL A 319 17.82 -0.88 6.07
CA VAL A 319 18.49 -1.46 7.26
C VAL A 319 18.92 -0.35 8.24
N TYR A 320 19.17 0.85 7.75
CA TYR A 320 19.72 1.96 8.53
C TYR A 320 18.72 3.09 8.82
N VAL A 321 17.43 2.87 8.54
CA VAL A 321 16.38 3.86 8.89
C VAL A 321 16.21 3.87 10.40
N TRP A 322 16.63 4.96 11.04
CA TRP A 322 16.40 5.20 12.46
C TRP A 322 14.91 5.08 12.78
N GLU A 323 14.57 4.46 13.93
CA GLU A 323 13.18 4.27 14.35
C GLU A 323 12.40 5.59 14.40
N SER A 324 13.07 6.69 14.75
CA SER A 324 12.50 8.04 14.79
C SER A 324 12.11 8.62 13.43
N ALA A 325 12.68 8.10 12.33
CA ALA A 325 12.37 8.52 10.96
C ALA A 325 11.41 7.57 10.23
N TYR A 326 11.09 6.39 10.82
CA TYR A 326 10.20 5.42 10.21
C TYR A 326 8.75 5.92 10.23
N ASN A 327 8.15 6.11 9.06
CA ASN A 327 6.76 6.54 8.92
C ASN A 327 5.94 5.64 7.99
N TYR A 328 6.50 4.51 7.52
CA TYR A 328 5.84 3.63 6.58
C TYR A 328 4.61 2.95 7.21
N VAL A 329 3.46 3.04 6.53
CA VAL A 329 2.21 2.40 6.97
C VAL A 329 2.03 1.05 6.28
N ASP A 330 2.26 -0.04 7.03
CA ASP A 330 2.02 -1.42 6.60
C ASP A 330 0.54 -1.81 6.66
N ASN A 331 -0.32 -1.01 6.04
CA ASN A 331 -1.77 -1.21 5.96
C ASN A 331 -2.33 -0.56 4.70
N SER A 332 -2.91 -1.36 3.82
CA SER A 332 -3.49 -0.86 2.57
C SER A 332 -4.67 0.09 2.79
N TYR A 333 -5.52 -0.15 3.79
CA TYR A 333 -6.73 0.67 3.97
C TYR A 333 -6.41 2.12 4.28
N ILE A 334 -5.38 2.37 5.09
CA ILE A 334 -4.92 3.71 5.44
C ILE A 334 -4.00 4.28 4.36
N LYS A 335 -3.05 3.47 3.88
CA LYS A 335 -2.10 3.92 2.87
C LYS A 335 -2.80 4.29 1.56
N ASP A 336 -3.73 3.46 1.09
CA ASP A 336 -4.48 3.73 -0.15
C ASP A 336 -5.42 4.93 0.00
N LEU A 337 -5.97 5.14 1.20
CA LEU A 337 -6.75 6.34 1.55
C LEU A 337 -5.93 7.62 1.49
N ILE A 338 -4.67 7.59 1.95
CA ILE A 338 -3.76 8.74 1.94
C ILE A 338 -3.17 8.97 0.55
N ASP A 339 -2.64 7.92 -0.09
CA ASP A 339 -1.92 8.01 -1.36
C ASP A 339 -2.87 8.28 -2.54
N ASN A 340 -4.04 7.64 -2.57
CA ASN A 340 -4.97 7.72 -3.72
C ASN A 340 -6.27 8.48 -3.40
N GLY A 341 -6.50 8.84 -2.13
CA GLY A 341 -7.62 9.68 -1.71
C GLY A 341 -8.94 8.95 -1.46
N ILE A 342 -9.88 9.67 -0.85
CA ILE A 342 -11.18 9.15 -0.41
C ILE A 342 -11.99 8.58 -1.59
N ILE A 343 -11.93 9.21 -2.77
CA ILE A 343 -12.72 8.78 -3.93
C ILE A 343 -12.25 7.41 -4.41
N PHE A 344 -10.93 7.23 -4.57
CA PHE A 344 -10.36 5.96 -5.02
C PHE A 344 -10.62 4.85 -3.99
N TRP A 345 -10.38 5.14 -2.72
CA TRP A 345 -10.65 4.22 -1.60
C TRP A 345 -12.12 3.77 -1.56
N THR A 346 -13.06 4.68 -1.83
CA THR A 346 -14.49 4.34 -1.92
C THR A 346 -14.77 3.43 -3.13
N LEU A 347 -14.17 3.72 -4.29
CA LEU A 347 -14.32 2.89 -5.48
C LEU A 347 -13.75 1.48 -5.28
N GLU A 348 -12.64 1.35 -4.56
CA GLU A 348 -12.06 0.07 -4.20
C GLU A 348 -13.04 -0.79 -3.37
N ILE A 349 -13.63 -0.22 -2.31
CA ILE A 349 -14.65 -0.89 -1.49
C ILE A 349 -15.83 -1.35 -2.36
N LEU A 350 -16.34 -0.47 -3.22
CA LEU A 350 -17.44 -0.79 -4.13
C LEU A 350 -17.07 -1.90 -5.12
N GLY A 351 -15.86 -1.87 -5.65
CA GLY A 351 -15.30 -2.90 -6.53
C GLY A 351 -15.27 -4.26 -5.85
N TYR A 352 -14.80 -4.34 -4.60
CA TYR A 352 -14.80 -5.60 -3.84
C TYR A 352 -16.18 -6.08 -3.45
N ILE A 353 -17.12 -5.19 -3.11
CA ILE A 353 -18.52 -5.58 -2.87
C ILE A 353 -19.10 -6.22 -4.14
N TRP A 354 -18.91 -5.58 -5.29
CA TRP A 354 -19.35 -6.12 -6.58
C TRP A 354 -18.71 -7.47 -6.87
N LEU A 355 -17.39 -7.60 -6.65
CA LEU A 355 -16.65 -8.83 -6.94
C LEU A 355 -17.11 -9.99 -6.07
N GLN A 356 -17.32 -9.77 -4.76
CA GLN A 356 -17.86 -10.78 -3.86
C GLN A 356 -19.24 -11.26 -4.30
N LEU A 357 -20.14 -10.33 -4.63
CA LEU A 357 -21.47 -10.67 -5.13
C LEU A 357 -21.41 -11.42 -6.46
N ARG A 358 -20.46 -11.07 -7.33
CA ARG A 358 -20.20 -11.79 -8.58
C ARG A 358 -19.72 -13.22 -8.32
N MET A 359 -18.80 -13.43 -7.38
CA MET A 359 -18.30 -14.76 -7.01
C MET A 359 -19.41 -15.67 -6.49
N LEU A 360 -20.30 -15.15 -5.64
CA LEU A 360 -21.44 -15.92 -5.16
C LEU A 360 -22.43 -16.27 -6.28
N ARG A 361 -22.72 -15.32 -7.18
CA ARG A 361 -23.61 -15.56 -8.33
C ARG A 361 -23.06 -16.61 -9.30
N SER A 362 -21.74 -16.61 -9.53
CA SER A 362 -21.07 -17.62 -10.33
C SER A 362 -20.79 -18.93 -9.58
N LYS A 363 -21.26 -19.06 -8.33
CA LYS A 363 -21.02 -20.20 -7.44
C LYS A 363 -19.54 -20.49 -7.20
N ASN A 364 -18.68 -19.47 -7.34
CA ASN A 364 -17.26 -19.57 -7.10
C ASN A 364 -16.96 -19.26 -5.62
N LEU A 365 -17.21 -20.25 -4.76
CA LEU A 365 -16.98 -20.11 -3.31
C LEU A 365 -15.50 -19.88 -2.98
N MET A 366 -14.57 -20.48 -3.73
CA MET A 366 -13.14 -20.26 -3.53
C MET A 366 -12.74 -18.82 -3.87
N GLY A 367 -13.22 -18.28 -4.99
CA GLY A 367 -13.02 -16.87 -5.34
C GLY A 367 -13.58 -15.92 -4.28
N PHE A 368 -14.73 -16.26 -3.67
CA PHE A 368 -15.27 -15.51 -2.54
C PHE A 368 -14.34 -15.57 -1.31
N THR A 369 -13.82 -16.76 -0.95
CA THR A 369 -12.84 -16.92 0.14
C THR A 369 -11.54 -16.16 -0.12
N ILE A 370 -11.03 -16.17 -1.35
CA ILE A 370 -9.79 -15.45 -1.71
C ILE A 370 -9.94 -13.94 -1.46
N ILE A 371 -11.10 -13.34 -1.72
CA ILE A 371 -11.33 -11.92 -1.43
C ILE A 371 -11.18 -11.62 0.08
N TRP A 372 -11.67 -12.52 0.94
CA TRP A 372 -11.49 -12.39 2.39
C TRP A 372 -10.03 -12.54 2.83
N VAL A 373 -9.26 -13.41 2.17
CA VAL A 373 -7.81 -13.49 2.39
C VAL A 373 -7.13 -12.17 2.03
N PHE A 374 -7.51 -11.55 0.91
CA PHE A 374 -7.01 -10.23 0.52
C PHE A 374 -7.40 -9.13 1.48
N PHE A 375 -8.59 -9.17 2.10
CA PHE A 375 -8.95 -8.20 3.13
C PHE A 375 -8.03 -8.30 4.34
N ILE A 376 -7.82 -9.51 4.88
CA ILE A 376 -6.90 -9.68 6.01
C ILE A 376 -5.46 -9.32 5.61
N LEU A 377 -5.04 -9.65 4.39
CA LEU A 377 -3.74 -9.22 3.86
C LEU A 377 -3.66 -7.69 3.82
N GLY A 378 -4.68 -6.98 3.33
CA GLY A 378 -4.71 -5.53 3.25
C GLY A 378 -4.71 -4.83 4.62
N MET A 379 -5.20 -5.49 5.67
CA MET A 379 -5.08 -4.99 7.05
C MET A 379 -3.62 -5.02 7.54
N MET A 380 -2.84 -5.97 7.03
CA MET A 380 -1.50 -6.25 7.51
C MET A 380 -0.43 -5.75 6.54
N GLU A 381 -0.78 -5.44 5.30
CA GLU A 381 0.18 -5.16 4.24
C GLU A 381 -0.34 -4.07 3.28
N PRO A 382 0.52 -3.21 2.75
CA PRO A 382 0.14 -2.12 1.84
C PRO A 382 0.10 -2.56 0.37
N ARG A 383 -0.51 -3.72 0.07
CA ARG A 383 -0.41 -4.35 -1.26
C ARG A 383 -1.76 -4.56 -1.97
N LEU A 384 -2.86 -4.06 -1.43
CA LEU A 384 -4.20 -4.31 -1.96
C LEU A 384 -4.40 -3.70 -3.36
N VAL A 385 -3.80 -2.54 -3.64
CA VAL A 385 -3.88 -1.88 -4.96
C VAL A 385 -2.65 -2.14 -5.84
N LEU A 386 -1.61 -2.78 -5.30
CA LEU A 386 -0.42 -3.15 -6.07
C LEU A 386 -0.75 -4.31 -7.01
N ILE A 387 -0.82 -3.98 -8.31
CA ILE A 387 -1.22 -4.91 -9.38
C ILE A 387 -0.47 -6.25 -9.34
N PRO A 388 0.87 -6.32 -9.18
CA PRO A 388 1.58 -7.60 -9.16
C PRO A 388 1.17 -8.51 -8.00
N PHE A 389 0.74 -7.91 -6.89
CA PHE A 389 0.37 -8.61 -5.67
C PHE A 389 -1.14 -8.80 -5.52
N ASN A 390 -1.96 -8.27 -6.43
CA ASN A 390 -3.41 -8.47 -6.38
C ASN A 390 -4.04 -8.66 -7.77
N PHE A 391 -4.06 -9.93 -8.20
CA PHE A 391 -4.69 -10.30 -9.47
C PHE A 391 -6.21 -10.10 -9.51
N LEU A 392 -6.88 -9.92 -8.36
CA LEU A 392 -8.33 -9.67 -8.32
C LEU A 392 -8.69 -8.33 -8.95
N LEU A 393 -7.77 -7.36 -8.96
CA LEU A 393 -7.98 -6.06 -9.59
C LEU A 393 -8.35 -6.23 -11.07
N LEU A 394 -7.73 -7.19 -11.77
CA LEU A 394 -8.03 -7.48 -13.18
C LEU A 394 -9.47 -7.99 -13.40
N LEU A 395 -10.13 -8.48 -12.34
CA LEU A 395 -11.52 -8.94 -12.40
C LEU A 395 -12.53 -7.79 -12.39
N PHE A 396 -12.12 -6.57 -12.04
CA PHE A 396 -12.98 -5.38 -12.05
C PHE A 396 -13.27 -4.85 -13.46
N GLY A 397 -12.44 -5.16 -14.46
CA GLY A 397 -12.58 -4.63 -15.82
C GLY A 397 -13.98 -4.72 -16.43
N PRO A 398 -14.68 -5.88 -16.38
CA PRO A 398 -16.05 -5.98 -16.87
C PRO A 398 -17.07 -5.10 -16.13
N ALA A 399 -16.81 -4.68 -14.88
CA ALA A 399 -17.67 -3.75 -14.17
C ALA A 399 -17.45 -2.30 -14.63
N CYS A 400 -16.19 -1.92 -14.82
CA CYS A 400 -15.79 -0.58 -15.23
C CYS A 400 -16.25 -0.21 -16.65
N LEU A 401 -16.40 -1.22 -17.50
CA LEU A 401 -16.79 -1.06 -18.91
C LEU A 401 -18.26 -1.43 -19.18
N ALA A 402 -19.06 -1.65 -18.13
CA ALA A 402 -20.50 -1.85 -18.30
C ALA A 402 -21.14 -0.57 -18.84
N SER A 403 -22.03 -0.71 -19.83
CA SER A 403 -22.78 0.44 -20.35
C SER A 403 -23.70 1.03 -19.27
N ASN A 404 -24.06 2.30 -19.37
CA ASN A 404 -24.92 2.95 -18.39
C ASN A 404 -26.24 2.17 -18.17
N VAL A 405 -26.84 1.64 -19.23
CA VAL A 405 -28.05 0.80 -19.15
C VAL A 405 -27.80 -0.49 -18.37
N GLN A 406 -26.64 -1.12 -18.56
CA GLN A 406 -26.28 -2.33 -17.80
C GLN A 406 -26.04 -2.00 -16.33
N VAL A 407 -25.35 -0.89 -16.06
CA VAL A 407 -25.13 -0.37 -14.69
C VAL A 407 -26.47 -0.08 -14.02
N GLU A 408 -27.38 0.63 -14.69
CA GLU A 408 -28.75 0.89 -14.23
C GLU A 408 -29.54 -0.40 -13.98
N THR A 409 -29.41 -1.39 -14.87
CA THR A 409 -30.07 -2.70 -14.71
C THR A 409 -29.51 -3.47 -13.51
N TRP A 410 -28.21 -3.36 -13.26
CA TRP A 410 -27.59 -4.00 -12.09
C TRP A 410 -28.06 -3.33 -10.80
N ILE A 411 -28.11 -2.00 -10.81
CA ILE A 411 -28.63 -1.18 -9.73
C ILE A 411 -30.10 -1.53 -9.45
N SER A 412 -30.94 -1.63 -10.48
CA SER A 412 -32.38 -1.91 -10.31
C SER A 412 -32.64 -3.33 -9.78
N LYS A 413 -31.72 -4.27 -10.00
CA LYS A 413 -31.74 -5.62 -9.42
C LYS A 413 -31.28 -5.68 -7.95
N LEU A 414 -30.70 -4.61 -7.40
CA LEU A 414 -30.44 -4.49 -5.97
C LEU A 414 -31.78 -4.20 -5.25
N SER A 415 -32.48 -5.28 -4.89
CA SER A 415 -33.84 -5.24 -4.30
C SER A 415 -34.00 -4.33 -3.07
N TRP A 416 -32.92 -3.97 -2.38
CA TRP A 416 -32.94 -3.07 -1.22
C TRP A 416 -33.06 -1.58 -1.60
N ILE A 417 -32.65 -1.22 -2.82
CA ILE A 417 -32.88 0.10 -3.42
C ILE A 417 -34.33 0.14 -3.91
N ARG A 418 -34.78 -0.90 -4.62
CA ARG A 418 -36.11 -0.96 -5.22
C ARG A 418 -37.27 -0.74 -4.23
N ASP A 419 -37.18 -1.24 -3.00
CA ASP A 419 -38.28 -1.22 -2.04
C ASP A 419 -38.28 -0.01 -1.09
N LYS A 420 -37.25 0.84 -1.08
CA LYS A 420 -37.14 2.00 -0.15
C LYS A 420 -37.05 3.38 -0.85
N THR A 421 -37.19 3.43 -2.18
CA THR A 421 -36.73 4.60 -2.94
C THR A 421 -37.66 5.05 -4.07
N ARG A 422 -38.94 5.30 -3.76
CA ARG A 422 -39.89 5.81 -4.77
C ARG A 422 -39.63 7.27 -5.22
N GLU A 423 -38.86 8.08 -4.49
CA GLU A 423 -38.76 9.53 -4.77
C GLU A 423 -37.35 10.14 -4.84
N LEU A 424 -36.28 9.36 -4.90
CA LEU A 424 -34.92 9.92 -5.00
C LEU A 424 -34.07 9.06 -5.93
N SER A 425 -33.31 9.71 -6.82
CA SER A 425 -32.42 9.02 -7.77
C SER A 425 -31.33 8.23 -7.03
N VAL A 426 -30.88 7.14 -7.64
CA VAL A 426 -29.92 6.20 -7.05
C VAL A 426 -28.61 6.90 -6.66
N TRP A 427 -28.17 7.86 -7.48
CA TRP A 427 -27.02 8.69 -7.19
C TRP A 427 -27.24 9.54 -5.94
N GLN A 428 -28.42 10.10 -5.70
CA GLN A 428 -28.69 10.85 -4.47
C GLN A 428 -28.62 9.98 -3.21
N LYS A 429 -28.76 8.65 -3.29
CA LYS A 429 -28.77 7.74 -2.13
C LYS A 429 -27.43 7.07 -1.87
N ALA A 430 -26.73 6.66 -2.92
CA ALA A 430 -25.34 6.25 -2.83
C ALA A 430 -24.48 7.46 -2.42
N LEU A 431 -24.72 8.63 -3.03
CA LEU A 431 -24.14 9.88 -2.59
C LEU A 431 -24.63 10.24 -1.18
N PHE A 432 -25.89 10.03 -0.76
CA PHE A 432 -26.30 10.33 0.62
C PHE A 432 -25.67 9.41 1.66
N VAL A 433 -25.54 8.10 1.42
CA VAL A 433 -24.89 7.16 2.38
C VAL A 433 -23.37 7.35 2.37
N SER A 434 -22.77 7.56 1.20
CA SER A 434 -21.35 7.91 1.09
C SER A 434 -21.09 9.31 1.63
N LEU A 435 -21.99 10.28 1.46
CA LEU A 435 -21.93 11.61 2.10
C LEU A 435 -22.23 11.50 3.58
N LEU A 436 -23.08 10.60 4.07
CA LEU A 436 -23.31 10.42 5.50
C LEU A 436 -22.08 9.79 6.14
N GLY A 437 -21.46 8.81 5.48
CA GLY A 437 -20.17 8.24 5.88
C GLY A 437 -19.06 9.29 5.81
N ILE A 438 -18.96 10.03 4.71
CA ILE A 438 -18.03 11.14 4.52
C ILE A 438 -18.31 12.25 5.54
N LEU A 439 -19.55 12.61 5.87
CA LEU A 439 -19.95 13.67 6.82
C LEU A 439 -19.87 13.20 8.28
N LEU A 440 -19.98 11.91 8.57
CA LEU A 440 -19.70 11.34 9.90
C LEU A 440 -18.19 11.29 10.11
N VAL A 441 -17.43 10.91 9.08
CA VAL A 441 -15.98 10.96 9.05
C VAL A 441 -15.51 12.41 9.11
N PHE A 442 -15.92 13.31 8.21
CA PHE A 442 -15.64 14.75 8.21
C PHE A 442 -16.17 15.42 9.46
N GLY A 443 -17.35 15.06 9.96
CA GLY A 443 -17.93 15.63 11.17
C GLY A 443 -17.09 15.26 12.39
N PHE A 444 -16.70 13.99 12.51
CA PHE A 444 -15.78 13.51 13.54
C PHE A 444 -14.38 14.14 13.39
N PHE A 445 -13.84 14.19 12.17
CA PHE A 445 -12.53 14.78 11.87
C PHE A 445 -12.52 16.29 12.12
N ARG A 446 -13.55 17.04 11.70
CA ARG A 446 -13.64 18.50 11.89
C ARG A 446 -13.86 18.86 13.35
N LEU A 447 -14.66 18.08 14.10
CA LEU A 447 -14.81 18.25 15.55
C LEU A 447 -13.52 17.89 16.31
N ARG A 448 -12.76 16.89 15.86
CA ARG A 448 -11.49 16.49 16.47
C ARG A 448 -10.35 17.43 16.09
N GLU A 449 -10.27 17.88 14.85
CA GLU A 449 -9.31 18.86 14.34
C GLU A 449 -9.53 20.22 15.00
N GLN A 450 -10.79 20.62 15.23
CA GLN A 450 -11.09 21.78 16.08
C GLN A 450 -10.63 21.59 17.52
N ARG A 451 -10.81 20.40 18.13
CA ARG A 451 -10.31 20.12 19.49
C ARG A 451 -8.79 20.07 19.58
N ILE A 452 -8.11 19.46 18.60
CA ILE A 452 -6.64 19.38 18.52
C ILE A 452 -6.07 20.76 18.23
N ARG A 453 -6.71 21.57 17.37
CA ARG A 453 -6.33 22.95 17.12
C ARG A 453 -6.50 23.81 18.37
N LEU A 454 -7.63 23.69 19.09
CA LEU A 454 -7.81 24.36 20.39
C LEU A 454 -6.81 23.89 21.45
N ALA A 455 -6.43 22.60 21.44
CA ALA A 455 -5.44 22.07 22.36
C ALA A 455 -4.02 22.54 21.99
N ARG A 456 -3.69 22.63 20.70
CA ARG A 456 -2.42 23.18 20.18
C ARG A 456 -2.34 24.69 20.39
N GLU A 457 -3.43 25.43 20.20
CA GLU A 457 -3.52 26.87 20.51
C GLU A 457 -3.37 27.09 22.02
N LYS A 458 -4.07 26.32 22.87
CA LYS A 458 -3.85 26.37 24.34
C LYS A 458 -2.44 25.98 24.77
N PHE A 459 -1.84 24.96 24.15
CA PHE A 459 -0.47 24.53 24.45
C PHE A 459 0.56 25.53 23.93
N ALA A 460 0.31 26.15 22.76
CA ALA A 460 1.12 27.24 22.23
C ALA A 460 0.99 28.50 23.09
N ASP A 461 -0.21 28.84 23.58
CA ASP A 461 -0.44 29.94 24.51
C ASP A 461 0.25 29.66 25.86
N GLN A 462 0.23 28.42 26.37
CA GLN A 462 0.98 28.01 27.56
C GLN A 462 2.50 28.06 27.36
N LEU A 463 2.99 27.67 26.17
CA LEU A 463 4.39 27.80 25.79
C LEU A 463 4.81 29.25 25.61
N ILE A 464 3.92 30.11 25.09
CA ILE A 464 4.14 31.55 24.95
C ILE A 464 4.14 32.21 26.34
N ASP A 465 3.23 31.85 27.24
CA ASP A 465 3.23 32.31 28.64
C ASP A 465 4.48 31.83 29.40
N HIS A 466 4.88 30.57 29.25
CA HIS A 466 6.13 30.06 29.83
C HIS A 466 7.37 30.71 29.23
N ARG A 467 7.37 30.97 27.91
CA ARG A 467 8.45 31.71 27.25
C ARG A 467 8.47 33.15 27.74
N ASP A 468 7.34 33.83 27.84
CA ASP A 468 7.28 35.23 28.30
C ASP A 468 7.64 35.34 29.79
N GLN A 469 7.35 34.34 30.61
CA GLN A 469 7.82 34.22 31.98
C GLN A 469 9.34 33.99 32.05
N TYR A 470 9.87 33.05 31.26
CA TYR A 470 11.31 32.77 31.16
C TYR A 470 12.08 33.97 30.58
N THR A 471 11.49 34.70 29.61
CA THR A 471 12.07 35.90 29.01
C THR A 471 12.03 37.07 29.98
N ARG A 472 11.01 37.20 30.84
CA ARG A 472 10.98 38.18 31.94
C ARG A 472 11.99 37.85 33.04
N GLU A 473 12.15 36.57 33.39
CA GLU A 473 13.17 36.11 34.34
C GLU A 473 14.59 36.36 33.81
N LEU A 474 14.82 36.09 32.51
CA LEU A 474 16.06 36.45 31.79
C LEU A 474 16.28 37.97 31.71
N TRP A 475 15.24 38.77 31.45
CA TRP A 475 15.33 40.24 31.45
C TRP A 475 15.64 40.81 32.83
N MET A 476 15.09 40.21 33.89
CA MET A 476 15.40 40.58 35.27
C MET A 476 16.83 40.15 35.66
N SER A 477 17.40 39.14 35.00
CA SER A 477 18.81 38.74 35.17
C SER A 477 19.81 39.47 34.24
N GLU A 478 19.36 39.98 33.09
CA GLU A 478 20.22 40.60 32.04
C GLU A 478 20.00 42.12 31.88
N SER A 479 19.19 42.77 32.73
CA SER A 479 19.03 44.24 32.74
C SER A 479 20.20 45.01 33.38
N SER A 480 21.40 44.42 33.36
CA SER A 480 22.65 45.18 33.44
C SER A 480 23.43 44.95 32.14
N GLU A 481 23.57 46.02 31.36
CA GLU A 481 24.45 46.19 30.19
C GLU A 481 23.79 46.23 28.80
N SER A 482 23.40 47.46 28.43
CA SER A 482 23.61 48.16 27.15
C SER A 482 22.96 47.68 25.82
N GLU A 483 22.05 48.56 25.37
CA GLU A 483 21.97 49.25 24.05
C GLU A 483 22.03 48.46 22.72
N ASP A 484 20.86 48.19 22.11
CA ASP A 484 20.36 48.78 20.84
C ASP A 484 18.97 48.17 20.44
N PRO A 485 17.84 48.91 20.39
CA PRO A 485 16.49 48.32 20.36
C PRO A 485 15.92 47.93 18.99
N PHE A 486 16.59 48.14 17.85
CA PHE A 486 15.87 48.24 16.56
C PHE A 486 16.04 47.12 15.50
N ASN A 487 16.68 45.97 15.79
CA ASN A 487 16.95 44.95 14.75
C ASN A 487 16.29 43.56 14.94
N TRP A 488 15.33 43.41 15.86
CA TRP A 488 14.77 42.09 16.18
C TRP A 488 13.75 41.57 15.15
N ARG A 489 13.01 42.45 14.46
CA ARG A 489 12.02 42.02 13.44
C ARG A 489 12.66 41.39 12.19
N SER A 490 13.86 41.82 11.80
CA SER A 490 14.58 41.25 10.64
C SER A 490 15.18 39.86 10.97
N THR A 491 15.58 39.67 12.22
CA THR A 491 16.16 38.41 12.72
C THR A 491 15.10 37.32 12.88
N ILE A 492 13.87 37.68 13.30
CA ILE A 492 12.75 36.74 13.40
C ILE A 492 12.23 36.34 12.00
N TYR A 493 12.14 37.26 11.04
CA TYR A 493 11.76 36.90 9.66
C TYR A 493 12.80 35.98 8.99
N LYS A 494 14.10 36.20 9.26
CA LYS A 494 15.16 35.28 8.81
C LYS A 494 15.14 33.93 9.53
N ALA A 495 14.71 33.87 10.80
CA ALA A 495 14.56 32.61 11.52
C ALA A 495 13.38 31.78 10.99
N VAL A 496 12.28 32.42 10.59
CA VAL A 496 11.10 31.76 10.00
C VAL A 496 11.33 31.34 8.53
N GLU A 497 12.18 32.04 7.77
CA GLU A 497 12.66 31.53 6.47
C GLU A 497 13.70 30.40 6.64
N SER A 498 14.35 30.28 7.81
CA SER A 498 15.36 29.24 8.06
C SER A 498 14.80 27.88 8.52
N THR A 499 13.50 27.78 8.79
CA THR A 499 12.84 26.50 9.13
C THR A 499 12.83 25.51 7.95
N ASP A 500 12.88 25.99 6.70
CA ASP A 500 13.14 25.16 5.50
C ASP A 500 14.60 24.65 5.44
N SER A 501 15.50 25.23 6.24
CA SER A 501 16.90 24.80 6.33
C SER A 501 17.15 23.74 7.40
N TYR A 502 16.24 23.55 8.37
CA TYR A 502 16.39 22.52 9.39
C TYR A 502 16.20 21.12 8.78
N GLU A 503 15.23 20.95 7.88
CA GLU A 503 15.06 19.71 7.10
C GLU A 503 16.25 19.45 6.15
N LYS A 504 16.87 20.50 5.57
CA LYS A 504 18.07 20.35 4.73
C LYS A 504 19.36 20.10 5.53
N LYS A 505 19.48 20.64 6.74
CA LYS A 505 20.67 20.45 7.60
C LYS A 505 20.69 19.09 8.28
N VAL A 506 19.54 18.52 8.62
CA VAL A 506 19.46 17.15 9.13
C VAL A 506 19.79 16.13 8.03
N TYR A 507 19.41 16.39 6.77
CA TYR A 507 19.79 15.55 5.63
C TYR A 507 21.26 15.72 5.18
N GLN A 508 21.93 16.81 5.56
CA GLN A 508 23.36 17.06 5.30
C GLN A 508 24.27 16.63 6.45
N PHE A 509 23.74 16.13 7.57
CA PHE A 509 24.53 15.49 8.61
C PHE A 509 24.95 14.07 8.19
N ASP A 510 25.39 13.95 6.94
CA ASP A 510 25.85 12.75 6.27
C ASP A 510 27.39 12.73 6.26
N LYS A 511 27.94 11.59 6.67
CA LYS A 511 29.24 11.02 6.28
C LYS A 511 30.58 11.69 6.60
N ARG A 512 30.68 12.95 7.03
CA ARG A 512 32.02 13.60 7.10
C ARG A 512 32.79 13.55 8.43
N ASN A 513 32.20 13.05 9.53
CA ASN A 513 32.81 13.23 10.86
C ASN A 513 33.04 11.96 11.72
N LEU A 514 32.91 10.77 11.13
CA LEU A 514 33.50 9.56 11.71
C LEU A 514 34.45 9.01 10.65
N SER A 515 35.76 9.12 10.90
CA SER A 515 36.75 8.45 10.07
C SER A 515 36.46 6.95 10.10
N ASP A 516 36.68 6.26 8.98
CA ASP A 516 36.53 4.80 8.85
C ASP A 516 37.35 4.04 9.93
N GLU A 517 38.33 4.69 10.53
CA GLU A 517 39.16 4.23 11.64
C GLU A 517 38.41 4.12 12.99
N ALA A 518 37.39 4.97 13.23
CA ALA A 518 36.58 4.93 14.45
C ALA A 518 35.53 3.80 14.41
N PHE A 519 34.98 3.51 13.22
CA PHE A 519 34.05 2.38 13.03
C PHE A 519 34.76 1.03 13.10
N GLY A 520 35.98 0.93 12.57
CA GLY A 520 36.81 -0.28 12.69
C GLY A 520 37.07 -0.68 14.15
N LYS A 521 37.40 0.30 15.01
CA LYS A 521 37.72 0.06 16.42
C LYS A 521 36.50 -0.27 17.30
N ILE A 522 35.30 0.21 16.95
CA ILE A 522 34.06 -0.13 17.66
C ILE A 522 33.64 -1.58 17.38
N SER A 523 33.96 -2.10 16.19
CA SER A 523 33.66 -3.49 15.82
C SER A 523 34.53 -4.54 16.53
N GLU A 524 35.59 -4.12 17.22
CA GLU A 524 36.51 -4.98 17.99
C GLU A 524 36.14 -5.07 19.48
N LEU A 525 35.18 -4.26 19.96
CA LEU A 525 34.75 -4.25 21.36
C LEU A 525 33.77 -5.39 21.64
N ASP A 526 33.95 -6.08 22.77
CA ASP A 526 33.00 -7.11 23.20
C ASP A 526 31.65 -6.53 23.64
N GLU A 527 30.63 -7.37 23.57
CA GLU A 527 29.23 -7.04 23.80
C GLU A 527 28.98 -6.49 25.23
N GLN A 528 29.78 -6.92 26.22
CA GLN A 528 29.67 -6.43 27.60
C GLN A 528 30.24 -5.02 27.78
N THR A 529 31.25 -4.68 26.98
CA THR A 529 31.90 -3.36 27.00
C THR A 529 31.01 -2.31 26.36
N ILE A 530 30.33 -2.66 25.26
CA ILE A 530 29.33 -1.81 24.60
C ILE A 530 28.16 -1.52 25.53
N GLU A 531 27.65 -2.56 26.22
CA GLU A 531 26.54 -2.41 27.18
C GLU A 531 26.93 -1.52 28.37
N ARG A 532 28.16 -1.63 28.89
CA ARG A 532 28.63 -0.74 29.98
C ARG A 532 28.75 0.73 29.56
N ILE A 533 29.19 1.00 28.34
CA ILE A 533 29.31 2.35 27.79
C ILE A 533 27.91 2.95 27.60
N TYR A 534 26.97 2.15 27.05
CA TYR A 534 25.58 2.55 26.89
C TYR A 534 24.91 2.88 28.23
N GLN A 535 25.07 2.01 29.23
CA GLN A 535 24.53 2.23 30.58
C GLN A 535 25.12 3.46 31.29
N LYS A 536 26.42 3.76 31.09
CA LYS A 536 27.05 5.00 31.61
C LYS A 536 26.47 6.25 30.93
N LEU A 537 26.26 6.23 29.62
CA LEU A 537 25.70 7.36 28.87
C LEU A 537 24.23 7.61 29.21
N VAL A 538 23.44 6.55 29.40
CA VAL A 538 22.03 6.62 29.80
C VAL A 538 21.88 7.12 31.24
N ASN A 539 22.72 6.65 32.17
CA ASN A 539 22.69 7.13 33.56
C ASN A 539 23.13 8.60 33.69
N ASN A 540 24.02 9.09 32.82
CA ASN A 540 24.42 10.50 32.78
C ASN A 540 23.38 11.43 32.10
N GLN A 541 22.33 10.90 31.46
CA GLN A 541 21.24 11.69 30.85
C GLN A 541 20.05 11.95 31.79
N GLN A 542 19.99 11.31 32.96
CA GLN A 542 18.89 11.56 33.92
C GLN A 542 19.04 12.88 34.71
N GLY A 543 20.06 13.70 34.41
CA GLY A 543 20.17 15.07 34.91
C GLY A 543 20.85 15.98 33.88
N SER A 544 20.11 16.98 33.41
CA SER A 544 20.49 18.01 32.43
C SER A 544 20.36 17.65 30.95
N GLU A 545 19.49 18.39 30.27
CA GLU A 545 19.41 18.49 28.82
C GLU A 545 20.67 19.19 28.27
N ALA A 546 21.14 18.71 27.12
CA ALA A 546 22.19 19.26 26.24
C ALA A 546 23.66 19.14 26.72
N LYS A 547 24.24 17.93 26.62
CA LYS A 547 25.70 17.80 26.41
C LYS A 547 26.05 17.99 24.93
N THR A 548 27.09 18.77 24.65
CA THR A 548 27.59 18.96 23.27
C THR A 548 28.38 17.74 22.78
N LEU A 549 28.43 17.53 21.46
CA LEU A 549 29.11 16.39 20.82
C LEU A 549 30.58 16.21 21.26
N ASN A 550 31.27 17.30 21.61
CA ASN A 550 32.63 17.26 22.14
C ASN A 550 32.72 16.69 23.56
N GLU A 551 31.70 16.88 24.39
CA GLU A 551 31.65 16.34 25.75
C GLU A 551 31.39 14.83 25.74
N ILE A 552 30.55 14.36 24.80
CA ILE A 552 30.33 12.92 24.58
C ILE A 552 31.62 12.26 24.09
N LYS A 553 32.33 12.88 23.13
CA LYS A 553 33.63 12.38 22.66
C LYS A 553 34.65 12.29 23.80
N ASN A 554 34.74 13.33 24.63
CA ASN A 554 35.66 13.34 25.77
C ASN A 554 35.32 12.29 26.83
N GLU A 555 34.03 12.01 27.09
CA GLU A 555 33.67 10.94 28.04
C GLU A 555 33.95 9.53 27.49
N VAL A 556 33.77 9.32 26.18
CA VAL A 556 34.12 8.05 25.54
C VAL A 556 35.63 7.83 25.55
N GLU A 557 36.42 8.86 25.25
CA GLU A 557 37.90 8.81 25.30
C GLU A 557 38.40 8.55 26.73
N LYS A 558 37.77 9.19 27.72
CA LYS A 558 38.13 9.04 29.14
C LYS A 558 37.77 7.65 29.68
N ALA A 559 36.61 7.11 29.29
CA ALA A 559 36.22 5.75 29.66
C ALA A 559 37.16 4.69 29.04
N ARG A 560 37.68 4.94 27.82
CA ARG A 560 38.66 4.08 27.17
C ARG A 560 40.01 4.10 27.90
N LEU A 561 40.49 5.28 28.30
CA LEU A 561 41.76 5.43 29.03
C LEU A 561 41.74 4.89 30.46
N GLU A 562 40.57 4.71 31.07
CA GLU A 562 40.41 4.05 32.37
C GLU A 562 40.35 2.51 32.25
N LEU A 563 40.22 1.98 31.03
CA LEU A 563 40.10 0.55 30.71
C LEU A 563 41.40 -0.05 30.12
N GLU A 564 42.26 0.76 29.49
CA GLU A 564 43.66 0.44 29.17
C GLU A 564 44.55 0.55 30.42
#